data_AF-A0A7V5BDC8-F1
#
_entry.id   AF-A0A7V5BDC8-F1
#
_cell.length_a   1.000
_cell.length_b   1.000
_cell.length_c   1.000
_cell.angle_alpha   90.00
_cell.angle_beta   90.00
_cell.angle_gamma   90.00
#
_symmetry.space_group_name_H-M   'P 1'
#
loop_
_entity.id
_entity.type
_entity.pdbx_description
1 polymer ?
#
loop_
_entity_poly.entity_id
_entity_poly.type
_entity_poly.pdbx_seq_one_letter_code
_entity_poly.pdbx_strand_id
1 'polypeptide(L)' 'MKDGWLLLLDVWGKGCVSGQSEIIMTDVLGRMVEEIRYTPGVRLDVSDYPQGLYFYRLEADGRVLDVGRVLVE' A
#
# COMPACT_ATOMS: atom_id res chain seq x y z
N MET A 1 -5.88 -14.52 17.69
CA MET A 1 -6.05 -13.68 16.49
C MET A 1 -4.77 -12.87 16.36
N LYS A 2 -4.17 -12.80 15.17
CA LYS A 2 -3.00 -11.96 14.91
C LYS A 2 -3.52 -10.63 14.39
N ASP A 3 -3.24 -9.54 15.09
CA ASP A 3 -3.58 -8.19 14.65
C ASP A 3 -2.45 -7.69 13.74
N GLY A 4 -2.62 -7.84 12.43
CA GLY A 4 -1.64 -7.41 11.42
C GLY A 4 -2.11 -6.14 10.75
N TRP A 5 -1.52 -4.99 11.07
CA TRP A 5 -1.85 -3.72 10.40
C TRP A 5 -0.62 -3.18 9.68
N LEU A 6 -0.78 -2.86 8.40
CA LEU A 6 0.20 -2.07 7.69
C LEU A 6 -0.09 -0.59 7.95
N LEU A 7 0.75 0.05 8.77
CA LEU A 7 0.80 1.50 8.82
C LEU A 7 1.67 1.96 7.66
N LEU A 8 1.04 2.46 6.60
CA LEU A 8 1.72 3.21 5.55
C LEU A 8 2.19 4.55 6.15
N LEU A 9 3.36 4.51 6.79
CA LEU A 9 3.98 5.65 7.44
C LEU A 9 4.50 6.63 6.38
N ASP A 10 3.80 7.75 6.31
CA ASP A 10 4.33 9.07 5.97
C ASP A 10 4.80 9.28 4.51
N VAL A 11 3.86 9.35 3.58
CA VAL A 11 4.06 10.00 2.26
C VAL A 11 4.10 11.54 2.40
N TRP A 12 4.29 12.07 3.62
CA TRP A 12 4.20 13.50 3.93
C TRP A 12 5.49 14.29 3.71
N GLY A 13 6.42 13.75 2.93
CA GLY A 13 7.69 14.40 2.60
C GLY A 13 7.81 15.03 1.21
N LYS A 14 6.88 14.81 0.27
CA LYS A 14 7.14 15.16 -1.16
C LYS A 14 6.08 15.98 -1.90
N GLY A 15 5.07 16.49 -1.21
CA GLY A 15 4.14 17.47 -1.78
C GLY A 15 2.69 17.05 -1.67
N CYS A 16 1.81 18.05 -1.70
CA CYS A 16 0.38 17.85 -1.66
C CYS A 16 -0.06 17.02 -2.88
N VAL A 17 -0.50 15.79 -2.65
CA VAL A 17 -1.09 14.97 -3.72
C VAL A 17 -2.54 15.42 -3.87
N SER A 18 -2.80 16.28 -4.86
CA SER A 18 -4.15 16.70 -5.26
C SER A 18 -4.61 15.87 -6.45
N GLY A 19 -5.26 14.73 -6.21
CA GLY A 19 -5.73 13.82 -7.27
C GLY A 19 -6.26 12.51 -6.69
N GLN A 20 -6.98 11.73 -7.50
CA GLN A 20 -7.31 10.35 -7.12
C GLN A 20 -6.01 9.56 -7.05
N SER A 21 -5.72 8.99 -5.87
CA SER A 21 -4.53 8.20 -5.63
C SER A 21 -4.94 6.76 -5.36
N GLU A 22 -4.10 5.80 -5.72
CA GLU A 22 -4.36 4.37 -5.60
C GLU A 22 -3.13 3.66 -5.05
N ILE A 23 -3.34 2.72 -4.13
CA ILE A 23 -2.30 1.80 -3.66
C ILE A 23 -2.56 0.47 -4.32
N ILE A 24 -1.57 -0.01 -5.06
CA ILE A 24 -1.57 -1.33 -5.68
C ILE A 24 -0.63 -2.21 -4.87
N MET A 25 -1.15 -3.31 -4.35
CA MET A 25 -0.34 -4.34 -3.68
C MET A 25 -0.11 -5.53 -4.60
N THR A 26 1.11 -6.05 -4.54
CA THR A 26 1.56 -7.21 -5.32
C THR A 26 2.31 -8.20 -4.45
N ASP A 27 2.26 -9.48 -4.80
CA ASP A 27 3.10 -10.51 -4.19
C ASP A 27 4.53 -10.50 -4.76
N VAL A 28 5.41 -11.38 -4.26
CA VAL A 28 6.80 -11.50 -4.74
C VAL A 28 6.94 -11.92 -6.22
N LEU A 29 5.88 -12.42 -6.84
CA LEU A 29 5.84 -12.77 -8.25
C LEU A 29 5.29 -11.61 -9.11
N GLY A 30 4.99 -10.47 -8.49
CA GLY A 30 4.42 -9.29 -9.15
C GLY A 30 2.93 -9.43 -9.47
N ARG A 31 2.23 -10.43 -8.92
CA ARG A 31 0.78 -10.58 -9.12
C ARG A 31 0.05 -9.61 -8.21
N MET A 32 -0.89 -8.86 -8.77
CA MET A 32 -1.73 -7.96 -8.00
C MET A 32 -2.60 -8.75 -7.02
N VAL A 33 -2.59 -8.33 -5.75
CA VAL A 33 -3.37 -8.94 -4.67
C VAL A 33 -4.48 -8.03 -4.17
N GLU A 34 -4.26 -6.72 -4.19
CA GLU A 34 -5.27 -5.73 -3.82
C GLU A 34 -5.00 -4.38 -4.49
N GLU A 35 -6.08 -3.63 -4.73
CA GLU A 35 -6.05 -2.26 -5.21
C GLU A 35 -6.97 -1.42 -4.33
N ILE A 36 -6.44 -0.33 -3.77
CA ILE A 36 -7.12 0.49 -2.77
C ILE A 36 -7.10 1.93 -3.24
N ARG A 37 -8.27 2.57 -3.34
CA ARG A 37 -8.31 4.03 -3.50
C ARG A 37 -7.78 4.70 -2.24
N TYR A 38 -6.65 5.39 -2.39
CA TYR A 38 -6.00 6.09 -1.30
C TYR A 38 -6.75 7.38 -0.99
N THR A 39 -7.21 7.47 0.25
CA THR A 39 -7.55 8.72 0.92
C THR A 39 -6.56 8.95 2.06
N PRO A 40 -6.23 10.22 2.40
CA PRO A 40 -5.35 10.51 3.52
C PRO A 40 -5.83 9.82 4.81
N GLY A 41 -4.94 9.06 5.45
CA GLY A 41 -5.24 8.34 6.69
C GLY A 41 -5.83 6.93 6.53
N VAL A 42 -5.94 6.41 5.30
CA VAL A 42 -6.32 5.00 5.07
C VAL A 42 -5.34 4.06 5.77
N ARG A 43 -5.91 3.09 6.49
CA ARG A 43 -5.19 1.95 7.04
C ARG A 43 -5.58 0.73 6.25
N LEU A 44 -4.60 -0.09 5.90
CA LEU A 44 -4.85 -1.38 5.28
C LEU A 44 -4.76 -2.48 6.33
N ASP A 45 -5.85 -3.23 6.45
CA ASP A 45 -5.88 -4.45 7.25
C ASP A 45 -5.28 -5.59 6.42
N VAL A 46 -4.19 -6.18 6.92
CA VAL A 46 -3.50 -7.30 6.27
C VAL A 46 -3.66 -8.59 7.09
N SER A 47 -4.60 -8.64 8.03
CA SER A 47 -4.78 -9.78 8.94
C SER A 47 -5.18 -11.07 8.21
N ASP A 48 -5.88 -10.95 7.07
CA ASP A 48 -6.29 -12.09 6.24
C ASP A 48 -5.25 -12.44 5.15
N TYR A 49 -4.17 -11.68 5.04
CA TYR A 49 -3.14 -11.95 4.04
C TYR A 49 -2.33 -13.17 4.44
N PRO A 50 -2.00 -14.07 3.50
CA PRO A 50 -1.01 -15.11 3.75
C PRO A 50 0.32 -14.50 4.22
N GLN A 51 0.98 -15.17 5.18
CA GLN A 51 2.33 -14.77 5.61
C GLN A 51 3.26 -14.68 4.40
N GLY A 52 4.01 -13.57 4.33
CA GLY A 52 4.88 -13.35 3.18
C GLY A 52 5.30 -11.90 3.01
N LEU A 53 6.13 -11.69 1.98
CA LEU A 53 6.55 -10.37 1.55
C LEU A 53 5.65 -9.90 0.41
N TYR A 54 5.11 -8.69 0.55
CA TYR A 54 4.34 -8.00 -0.46
C TYR A 54 5.02 -6.68 -0.79
N PHE A 55 4.73 -6.17 -1.98
CA PHE A 55 5.18 -4.86 -2.44
C PHE A 55 3.97 -3.99 -2.67
N TYR A 56 4.04 -2.72 -2.27
CA TYR A 56 3.03 -1.74 -2.59
C TYR A 56 3.59 -0.66 -3.51
N ARG A 57 2.71 -0.08 -4.32
CA ARG A 57 2.99 1.07 -5.15
C ARG A 57 1.86 2.08 -4.99
N LEU A 58 2.20 3.29 -4.59
CA LEU A 58 1.27 4.42 -4.56
C LEU A 58 1.35 5.15 -5.89
N GLU A 59 0.21 5.25 -6.57
CA GLU A 59 0.07 5.98 -7.83
C GLU A 59 -0.91 7.14 -7.68
N ALA A 60 -0.67 8.23 -8.40
CA ALA A 60 -1.63 9.32 -8.60
C ALA A 60 -1.45 9.89 -10.02
N ASP A 61 -2.56 10.13 -10.72
CA ASP A 61 -2.57 10.67 -12.08
C ASP A 61 -1.64 9.92 -13.06
N GLY A 62 -1.61 8.59 -12.94
CA GLY A 62 -0.78 7.69 -13.76
C GLY A 62 0.73 7.76 -13.45
N ARG A 63 1.14 8.37 -12.33
CA ARG A 63 2.53 8.45 -11.88
C ARG A 63 2.72 7.70 -10.59
N VAL A 64 3.83 6.99 -10.48
CA VAL A 64 4.26 6.36 -9.23
C VAL A 64 4.84 7.42 -8.30
N LEU A 65 4.24 7.56 -7.11
CA LEU A 65 4.65 8.49 -6.08
C LEU A 65 5.57 7.84 -5.04
N ASP A 66 5.26 6.60 -4.68
CA ASP A 66 6.02 5.84 -3.69
C ASP A 66 5.98 4.34 -3.96
N VAL A 67 6.99 3.63 -3.45
CA VAL A 67 7.10 2.18 -3.51
C VAL A 67 7.63 1.68 -2.18
N GLY A 68 7.04 0.60 -1.69
CA GLY A 68 7.52 -0.03 -0.47
C GLY A 68 7.21 -1.49 -0.41
N ARG A 69 7.49 -2.06 0.76
CA ARG A 69 7.33 -3.48 1.04
C ARG A 69 6.65 -3.69 2.37
N VAL A 70 5.91 -4.78 2.46
CA VAL A 70 5.08 -5.17 3.59
C VAL A 70 5.45 -6.60 3.92
N LEU A 71 5.95 -6.82 5.12
CA LEU A 71 6.11 -8.18 5.65
C LEU A 71 4.87 -8.48 6.49
N VAL A 72 4.12 -9.50 6.10
CA VAL A 72 3.00 -10.05 6.87
C VAL A 72 3.52 -11.25 7.66
N GLU A 73 3.48 -11.14 8.99
CA GLU A 73 4.04 -12.12 9.94
C GLU A 73 3.03 -13.08 10.58
#